data_AF-A0A8C6G8C1-F1
#
_entry.id   AF-A0A8C6G8C1-F1
#
_cell.length_a   1.000
_cell.length_b   1.000
_cell.length_c   1.000
_cell.angle_alpha   90.00
_cell.angle_beta   90.00
_cell.angle_gamma   90.00
#
_symmetry.space_group_name_H-M   'P 1'
#
loop_
_entity.id
_entity.type
_entity.pdbx_description
1 polymer ?
#
loop_
_entity_poly.entity_id
_entity_poly.type
_entity_poly.pdbx_seq_one_letter_code
_entity_poly.pdbx_strand_id
1 'polypeptide(L)'
;MSTTAENSQVRMLMHEVNYFNQYRLMSMKFYVRKNGKCQLHTVWAKKIIRTFCSLSLVTFLEGNMSQGECPKRNRTNPITGTWMLHDAIRHFPKIYTFPTPEGGLYRVPSTFFIEIHFVSNITILFEAQYLTDGNYAINLSGALATGTSVTEEMWKKYVELTQELEIPTKNIENVYKTGMLFTGKLT
;
A
#
# COMPACT_ATOMS: atom_id res chain seq x y z
N MET A 1 23.20 -5.32 -13.53
CA MET A 1 22.03 -5.79 -14.32
C MET A 1 20.83 -4.98 -13.90
N SER A 2 20.33 -4.12 -14.78
CA SER A 2 19.14 -3.30 -14.51
C SER A 2 17.92 -4.21 -14.44
N THR A 3 17.37 -4.41 -13.24
CA THR A 3 16.01 -4.94 -13.11
C THR A 3 15.09 -3.88 -13.70
N THR A 4 14.60 -4.10 -14.93
CA THR A 4 13.51 -3.30 -15.48
C THR A 4 12.38 -3.22 -14.45
N ALA A 5 11.78 -2.03 -14.30
CA ALA A 5 10.70 -1.77 -13.33
C ALA A 5 9.56 -2.81 -13.38
N GLU A 6 9.39 -3.47 -14.52
CA GLU A 6 8.46 -4.59 -14.75
C GLU A 6 8.62 -5.79 -13.79
N ASN A 7 9.81 -6.03 -13.23
CA ASN A 7 10.07 -7.13 -12.30
C ASN A 7 10.16 -6.66 -10.83
N SER A 8 9.67 -5.45 -10.54
CA SER A 8 9.67 -4.91 -9.19
C SER A 8 8.71 -5.69 -8.28
N GLN A 9 9.14 -5.99 -7.05
CA GLN A 9 8.33 -6.70 -6.06
C GLN A 9 7.09 -5.91 -5.63
N VAL A 10 7.08 -4.58 -5.84
CA VAL A 10 5.95 -3.70 -5.52
C VAL A 10 4.99 -3.47 -6.69
N ARG A 11 5.30 -3.99 -7.88
CA ARG A 11 4.37 -3.96 -9.03
C ARG A 11 3.34 -5.08 -8.86
N MET A 12 2.34 -4.79 -8.05
CA MET A 12 1.29 -5.74 -7.68
C MET A 12 0.10 -5.63 -8.64
N LEU A 13 -0.25 -6.76 -9.26
CA LEU A 13 -1.50 -6.90 -10.01
C LEU A 13 -2.57 -7.42 -9.05
N MET A 14 -3.33 -6.50 -8.47
CA MET A 14 -4.38 -6.86 -7.49
C MET A 14 -5.48 -7.67 -8.16
N HIS A 15 -5.82 -8.81 -7.56
CA HIS A 15 -6.83 -9.75 -8.06
C HIS A 15 -8.07 -9.77 -7.18
N GLU A 16 -7.90 -9.85 -5.86
CA GLU A 16 -9.00 -9.99 -4.91
C GLU A 16 -8.67 -9.25 -3.61
N VAL A 17 -9.64 -8.52 -3.07
CA VAL A 17 -9.55 -7.90 -1.74
C VAL A 17 -10.81 -8.22 -0.98
N ASN A 18 -10.68 -8.96 0.11
CA ASN A 18 -11.79 -9.37 0.96
C ASN A 18 -11.64 -8.78 2.35
N TYR A 19 -12.74 -8.34 2.94
CA TYR A 19 -12.78 -7.83 4.30
C TYR A 19 -13.54 -8.78 5.22
N PHE A 20 -13.03 -8.95 6.44
CA PHE A 20 -13.57 -9.85 7.44
C PHE A 20 -13.69 -9.12 8.78
N ASN A 21 -14.51 -9.70 9.67
CA ASN A 21 -14.65 -9.24 11.06
C ASN A 21 -14.93 -7.73 11.15
N GLN A 22 -15.97 -7.25 10.47
CA GLN A 22 -16.37 -5.84 10.44
C GLN A 22 -15.21 -4.90 10.00
N TYR A 23 -14.52 -5.25 8.91
CA TYR A 23 -13.39 -4.47 8.37
C TYR A 23 -12.20 -4.34 9.33
N ARG A 24 -11.98 -5.33 10.19
CA ARG A 24 -10.79 -5.41 11.06
C ARG A 24 -9.67 -6.25 10.46
N LEU A 25 -10.01 -7.11 9.51
CA LEU A 25 -9.09 -8.01 8.83
C LEU A 25 -9.35 -7.94 7.33
N MET A 26 -8.29 -7.96 6.55
CA MET A 26 -8.33 -7.93 5.09
C MET A 26 -7.46 -9.06 4.55
N SER A 27 -7.90 -9.71 3.49
CA SER A 27 -7.06 -10.59 2.67
C SER A 27 -6.91 -9.97 1.30
N MET A 28 -5.67 -9.85 0.81
CA MET A 28 -5.37 -9.39 -0.53
C MET A 28 -4.71 -10.51 -1.31
N LYS A 29 -5.22 -10.79 -2.52
CA LYS A 29 -4.55 -11.66 -3.50
C LYS A 29 -4.09 -10.83 -4.67
N PHE A 30 -2.84 -11.02 -5.07
CA PHE A 30 -2.24 -10.28 -6.16
C PHE A 30 -1.17 -11.10 -6.87
N TYR A 31 -0.93 -10.79 -8.14
CA TYR A 31 0.19 -11.36 -8.89
C TYR A 31 1.39 -10.42 -8.86
N VAL A 32 2.58 -11.00 -8.76
CA VAL A 32 3.86 -10.31 -8.97
C VAL A 32 4.63 -11.05 -10.05
N ARG A 33 5.23 -10.31 -10.98
CA ARG A 33 6.12 -10.89 -11.99
C ARG A 33 7.54 -11.00 -11.41
N LYS A 34 8.04 -12.22 -11.25
CA LYS A 34 9.42 -12.50 -10.82
C LYS A 34 10.10 -13.35 -11.87
N ASN A 35 11.21 -12.84 -12.43
CA ASN A 35 11.98 -13.51 -13.49
C ASN A 35 11.10 -13.93 -14.67
N GLY A 36 10.22 -13.03 -15.12
CA GLY A 36 9.31 -13.28 -16.24
C GLY A 36 8.07 -14.13 -15.91
N LYS A 37 8.01 -14.79 -14.74
CA LYS A 37 6.88 -15.64 -14.31
C LYS A 37 5.94 -14.89 -13.36
N CYS A 38 4.64 -15.03 -13.56
CA CYS A 38 3.64 -14.51 -12.63
C CYS A 38 3.50 -15.45 -11.43
N GLN A 39 3.61 -14.91 -10.22
CA GLN A 39 3.42 -15.63 -8.97
C GLN A 39 2.22 -15.05 -8.22
N LEU A 40 1.26 -15.90 -7.85
CA LEU A 40 0.12 -15.51 -7.03
C LEU A 40 0.54 -15.45 -5.56
N HIS A 41 0.26 -14.33 -4.92
CA HIS A 41 0.49 -14.11 -3.51
C HIS A 41 -0.85 -13.88 -2.81
N THR A 42 -0.98 -14.35 -1.57
CA THR A 42 -2.09 -14.02 -0.67
C THR A 42 -1.48 -13.47 0.62
N VAL A 43 -1.88 -12.27 1.00
CA VAL A 43 -1.42 -11.63 2.23
C VAL A 43 -2.61 -11.23 3.08
N TRP A 44 -2.47 -11.38 4.39
CA TRP A 44 -3.46 -10.93 5.36
C TRP A 44 -3.01 -9.61 5.95
N ALA A 45 -3.93 -8.69 6.18
CA ALA A 45 -3.65 -7.42 6.83
C ALA A 45 -4.64 -7.15 7.95
N LYS A 46 -4.13 -6.71 9.11
CA LYS A 46 -4.95 -6.30 10.25
C LYS A 46 -5.06 -4.78 10.27
N LYS A 47 -6.28 -4.28 10.47
CA LYS A 47 -6.50 -2.85 10.66
C LYS A 47 -5.94 -2.43 12.01
N ILE A 48 -5.08 -1.42 12.02
CA ILE A 48 -4.54 -0.85 13.26
C ILE A 48 -5.63 0.04 13.85
N ILE A 49 -6.12 -0.36 15.02
CA ILE A 49 -6.97 0.49 15.84
C ILE A 49 -6.02 1.48 16.51
N ARG A 50 -5.85 2.65 15.89
CA ARG A 50 -5.00 3.71 16.42
C ARG A 50 -5.51 4.13 17.81
N THR A 51 -4.75 3.79 18.85
CA THR A 51 -4.81 4.46 20.16
C THR A 51 -4.01 5.76 20.17
N PHE A 52 -3.22 6.03 19.11
CA PHE A 52 -2.35 7.19 18.94
C PHE A 52 -2.68 7.93 17.63
N CYS A 53 -2.62 9.25 17.66
CA CYS A 53 -3.18 10.09 16.62
C CYS A 53 -2.06 10.68 15.76
N SER A 54 -1.57 9.91 14.79
CA SER A 54 -0.77 10.50 13.71
C SER A 54 -1.71 11.00 12.59
N LEU A 55 -1.36 12.07 11.88
CA LEU A 55 -2.15 12.55 10.73
C LEU A 55 -1.78 11.80 9.44
N SER A 56 -0.52 11.36 9.32
CA SER A 56 0.02 10.61 8.17
C SER A 56 0.78 9.35 8.61
N LEU A 57 1.01 8.42 7.69
CA LEU A 57 1.86 7.25 7.92
C LEU A 57 3.31 7.66 8.24
N VAL A 58 3.79 8.75 7.64
CA VAL A 58 5.13 9.33 7.89
C VAL A 58 5.33 9.67 9.36
N THR A 59 4.39 10.42 9.95
CA THR A 59 4.47 10.80 11.37
C THR A 59 4.39 9.60 12.32
N PHE A 60 3.71 8.52 11.90
CA PHE A 60 3.67 7.27 12.67
C PHE A 60 5.03 6.55 12.64
N LEU A 61 5.69 6.49 11.47
CA LEU A 61 6.98 5.82 11.29
C LEU A 61 8.15 6.57 11.90
N GLU A 62 8.10 7.90 11.90
CA GLU A 62 9.13 8.77 12.51
C GLU A 62 9.09 8.80 14.05
N GLY A 63 8.13 8.11 14.67
CA GLY A 63 8.01 8.06 16.14
C GLY A 63 7.50 9.36 16.76
N ASN A 64 7.08 10.34 15.96
CA ASN A 64 6.47 11.61 16.38
C ASN A 64 4.99 11.41 16.78
N MET A 65 4.72 10.43 17.62
CA MET A 65 3.37 10.12 18.10
C MET A 65 3.01 11.01 19.29
N SER A 66 2.04 11.91 19.11
CA SER A 66 1.44 12.64 20.23
C SER A 66 0.29 11.83 20.84
N GLN A 67 0.28 11.76 22.17
CA GLN A 67 -0.80 11.17 22.96
C GLN A 67 -1.92 12.21 23.13
N GLY A 68 -2.51 12.65 22.03
CA GLY A 68 -3.59 13.64 21.99
C GLY A 68 -4.94 13.03 21.61
N GLU A 69 -6.04 13.77 21.80
CA GLU A 69 -7.34 13.40 21.22
C GLU A 69 -7.22 13.37 19.70
N CYS A 70 -7.53 12.23 19.09
CA CYS A 70 -7.51 12.13 17.64
C CYS A 70 -8.53 13.12 17.08
N PRO A 71 -8.19 13.89 16.02
CA PRO A 71 -9.23 14.56 15.28
C PRO A 71 -10.27 13.49 14.93
N LYS A 72 -11.54 13.75 15.26
CA LYS A 72 -12.64 12.83 14.98
C LYS A 72 -12.69 12.64 13.47
N ARG A 73 -11.94 11.68 12.92
CA ARG A 73 -12.08 11.26 11.53
C ARG A 73 -13.55 10.88 11.41
N ASN A 74 -14.26 11.55 10.51
CA ASN A 74 -15.64 11.21 10.18
C ASN A 74 -15.63 9.69 9.92
N ARG A 75 -16.20 8.91 10.85
CA ARG A 75 -16.20 7.44 10.81
C ARG A 75 -17.16 6.92 9.74
N THR A 76 -17.29 7.65 8.64
CA THR A 76 -18.24 7.35 7.58
C THR A 76 -17.81 6.14 6.78
N ASN A 77 -16.51 5.78 6.75
CA ASN A 77 -16.06 4.56 6.08
C ASN A 77 -15.21 3.63 6.99
N PRO A 78 -15.64 2.37 7.21
CA PRO A 78 -14.94 1.41 8.06
C PRO A 78 -13.68 0.81 7.44
N ILE A 79 -13.38 1.06 6.15
CA ILE A 79 -12.20 0.58 5.44
C ILE A 79 -11.01 1.53 5.64
N THR A 80 -11.24 2.84 5.59
CA THR A 80 -10.19 3.87 5.68
C THR A 80 -9.35 3.74 6.94
N GLY A 81 -8.02 3.81 6.82
CA GLY A 81 -7.06 3.77 7.94
C GLY A 81 -5.81 2.96 7.64
N THR A 82 -5.00 2.75 8.67
CA THR A 82 -3.72 2.02 8.55
C THR A 82 -3.92 0.53 8.68
N TRP A 83 -3.34 -0.22 7.75
CA TRP A 83 -3.38 -1.67 7.67
C TRP A 83 -1.97 -2.23 7.74
N MET A 84 -1.80 -3.22 8.61
CA MET A 84 -0.54 -3.90 8.85
C MET A 84 -0.55 -5.25 8.15
N LEU A 85 0.31 -5.45 7.15
CA LEU A 85 0.41 -6.71 6.43
C LEU A 85 1.19 -7.74 7.26
N HIS A 86 0.55 -8.87 7.53
CA HIS A 86 1.16 -10.02 8.17
C HIS A 86 2.09 -10.75 7.21
N ASP A 87 3.23 -11.22 7.74
CA ASP A 87 4.21 -12.01 7.00
C ASP A 87 4.69 -11.32 5.70
N ALA A 88 4.69 -9.99 5.69
CA ALA A 88 5.04 -9.17 4.52
C ALA A 88 6.41 -9.54 3.94
N ILE A 89 7.33 -10.00 4.80
CA ILE A 89 8.68 -10.46 4.48
C ILE A 89 8.69 -11.54 3.39
N ARG A 90 7.74 -12.48 3.41
CA ARG A 90 7.66 -13.56 2.39
C ARG A 90 7.24 -13.04 1.03
N HIS A 91 6.50 -11.94 1.00
CA HIS A 91 5.99 -11.32 -0.22
C HIS A 91 6.97 -10.27 -0.77
N PHE A 92 7.59 -9.52 0.14
CA PHE A 92 8.44 -8.35 -0.10
C PHE A 92 9.75 -8.41 0.71
N PRO A 93 10.65 -9.37 0.44
CA PRO A 93 11.84 -9.62 1.26
C PRO A 93 12.86 -8.47 1.27
N LYS A 94 12.72 -7.48 0.37
CA LYS A 94 13.66 -6.36 0.20
C LYS A 94 13.04 -5.00 0.55
N ILE A 95 12.01 -5.03 1.38
CA ILE A 95 11.28 -3.85 1.84
C ILE A 95 11.44 -3.76 3.35
N TYR A 96 11.84 -2.59 3.82
CA TYR A 96 12.05 -2.31 5.24
C TYR A 96 11.24 -1.09 5.64
N THR A 97 10.83 -1.05 6.90
CA THR A 97 10.03 0.06 7.44
C THR A 97 10.90 1.00 8.25
N PHE A 98 11.91 0.46 8.91
CA PHE A 98 12.81 1.21 9.76
C PHE A 98 14.22 1.20 9.17
N PRO A 99 14.97 2.30 9.31
CA PRO A 99 16.36 2.36 8.88
C PRO A 99 17.21 1.38 9.69
N THR A 100 18.35 0.99 9.12
CA THR A 100 19.37 0.25 9.88
C THR A 100 19.83 1.07 11.08
N PRO A 101 19.89 0.47 12.29
CA PRO A 101 20.69 1.04 13.36
C PRO A 101 22.12 1.27 12.86
N GLU A 102 22.72 2.38 13.27
CA GLU A 102 24.14 2.64 13.02
C GLU A 102 24.98 1.44 13.53
N GLY A 103 25.94 0.97 12.74
CA GLY A 103 26.82 -0.15 13.12
C GLY A 103 26.65 -1.46 12.34
N GLY A 104 25.86 -1.50 11.27
CA GLY A 104 25.90 -2.60 10.29
C GLY A 104 25.22 -3.91 10.73
N LEU A 105 24.30 -3.86 11.70
CA LEU A 105 23.46 -5.01 12.05
C LEU A 105 22.54 -5.40 10.88
N TYR A 106 22.25 -6.71 10.77
CA TYR A 106 21.34 -7.25 9.77
C TYR A 106 19.97 -6.56 9.85
N ARG A 107 19.48 -6.07 8.71
CA ARG A 107 18.10 -5.58 8.61
C ARG A 107 17.17 -6.75 8.80
N VAL A 108 16.29 -6.64 9.79
CA VAL A 108 15.15 -7.55 9.91
C VAL A 108 14.09 -7.02 8.94
N PRO A 109 13.68 -7.79 7.93
CA PRO A 109 12.59 -7.40 7.06
C PRO A 109 11.38 -7.03 7.91
N SER A 110 10.84 -5.85 7.66
CA SER A 110 9.92 -5.22 8.61
C SER A 110 8.47 -5.48 8.23
N THR A 111 7.61 -5.32 9.22
CA THR A 111 6.17 -5.25 9.01
C THR A 111 5.81 -4.18 7.99
N PHE A 112 5.09 -4.52 6.92
CA PHE A 112 4.70 -3.54 5.89
C PHE A 112 3.36 -2.90 6.24
N PHE A 113 3.30 -1.57 6.13
CA PHE A 113 2.10 -0.79 6.44
C PHE A 113 1.60 -0.10 5.19
N ILE A 114 0.28 -0.09 5.02
CA ILE A 114 -0.40 0.71 4.01
C ILE A 114 -1.48 1.56 4.69
N GLU A 115 -1.66 2.80 4.26
CA GLU A 115 -2.84 3.59 4.60
C GLU A 115 -3.82 3.48 3.44
N ILE A 116 -5.06 3.11 3.73
CA ILE A 116 -6.13 3.02 2.72
C ILE A 116 -7.05 4.23 2.86
N HIS A 117 -7.35 4.85 1.72
CA HIS A 117 -8.31 5.94 1.56
C HIS A 117 -9.49 5.43 0.73
N PHE A 118 -10.67 5.34 1.34
CA PHE A 118 -11.87 4.99 0.61
C PHE A 118 -12.37 6.18 -0.21
N VAL A 119 -12.46 5.99 -1.54
CA VAL A 119 -12.99 7.01 -2.45
C VAL A 119 -14.42 6.70 -2.84
N SER A 120 -14.71 5.45 -3.17
CA SER A 120 -16.06 4.99 -3.53
C SER A 120 -16.19 3.48 -3.36
N ASN A 121 -17.40 2.95 -3.51
CA ASN A 121 -17.65 1.50 -3.48
C ASN A 121 -16.87 0.72 -4.54
N ILE A 122 -16.36 1.39 -5.58
CA ILE A 122 -15.59 0.74 -6.63
C ILE A 122 -14.10 1.08 -6.57
N THR A 123 -13.67 2.03 -5.75
CA THR A 123 -12.28 2.52 -5.78
C THR A 123 -11.75 2.81 -4.39
N ILE A 124 -10.59 2.23 -4.11
CA ILE A 124 -9.75 2.56 -2.95
C ILE A 124 -8.40 3.08 -3.44
N LEU A 125 -7.89 4.09 -2.76
CA LEU A 125 -6.51 4.53 -2.91
C LEU A 125 -5.72 3.99 -1.73
N PHE A 126 -4.45 3.70 -1.95
CA PHE A 126 -3.55 3.38 -0.86
C PHE A 126 -2.23 4.09 -1.02
N GLU A 127 -1.60 4.35 0.12
CA GLU A 127 -0.23 4.83 0.21
C GLU A 127 0.59 3.89 1.10
N ALA A 128 1.89 3.84 0.83
CA ALA A 128 2.84 3.13 1.64
C ALA A 128 4.19 3.87 1.60
N GLN A 129 4.96 3.73 2.67
CA GLN A 129 6.33 4.21 2.73
C GLN A 129 7.24 3.06 3.14
N TYR A 130 8.37 2.92 2.46
CA TYR A 130 9.35 1.91 2.78
C TYR A 130 10.76 2.30 2.37
N LEU A 131 11.74 1.59 2.91
CA LEU A 131 13.14 1.69 2.57
C LEU A 131 13.56 0.51 1.69
N THR A 132 14.40 0.80 0.70
CA THR A 132 15.09 -0.21 -0.11
C THR A 132 16.36 -0.71 0.58
N ASP A 133 16.99 -1.78 0.09
CA ASP A 133 18.31 -2.27 0.53
C ASP A 133 19.37 -1.14 0.64
N GLY A 134 19.27 -0.09 -0.18
CA GLY A 134 20.17 1.08 -0.15
C GLY A 134 19.86 2.16 0.88
N ASN A 135 18.90 1.96 1.79
CA ASN A 135 18.36 2.99 2.71
C ASN A 135 17.66 4.17 2.01
N TYR A 136 17.29 4.02 0.73
CA TYR A 136 16.46 5.01 0.06
C TYR A 136 15.01 4.86 0.50
N ALA A 137 14.44 5.95 1.01
CA ALA A 137 13.01 6.05 1.28
C ALA A 137 12.23 6.18 -0.02
N ILE A 138 11.18 5.39 -0.13
CA ILE A 138 10.27 5.32 -1.27
C ILE A 138 8.86 5.53 -0.77
N ASN A 139 8.20 6.54 -1.33
CA ASN A 139 6.76 6.72 -1.22
C ASN A 139 6.09 5.98 -2.39
N LEU A 140 5.06 5.22 -2.07
CA LEU A 140 4.25 4.47 -3.03
C LEU A 140 2.81 4.94 -2.89
N SER A 141 2.18 5.29 -4.01
CA SER A 141 0.74 5.49 -4.11
C SER A 141 0.15 4.50 -5.11
N GLY A 142 -1.08 4.05 -4.88
CA GLY A 142 -1.79 3.18 -5.79
C GLY A 142 -3.29 3.42 -5.77
N ALA A 143 -3.92 3.15 -6.91
CA ALA A 143 -5.37 3.16 -7.05
C ALA A 143 -5.85 1.75 -7.44
N LEU A 144 -6.80 1.22 -6.69
CA LEU A 144 -7.44 -0.05 -6.98
C LEU A 144 -8.90 0.23 -7.30
N ALA A 145 -9.36 -0.22 -8.47
CA ALA A 145 -10.75 -0.08 -8.88
C ALA A 145 -11.36 -1.43 -9.28
N THR A 146 -12.65 -1.63 -8.97
CA THR A 146 -13.43 -2.74 -9.51
C THR A 146 -13.90 -2.40 -10.92
N GLY A 147 -13.54 -3.23 -11.89
CA GLY A 147 -13.84 -3.01 -13.30
C GLY A 147 -12.64 -2.45 -14.08
N THR A 148 -12.90 -1.92 -15.27
CA THR A 148 -11.85 -1.51 -16.23
C THR A 148 -11.63 0.00 -16.32
N SER A 149 -12.39 0.82 -15.58
CA SER A 149 -12.30 2.28 -15.71
C SER A 149 -12.41 3.01 -14.38
N VAL A 150 -11.40 3.84 -14.11
CA VAL A 150 -11.39 4.87 -13.06
C VAL A 150 -12.07 6.11 -13.64
N THR A 151 -13.03 6.72 -12.92
CA THR A 151 -13.67 7.97 -13.38
C THR A 151 -12.71 9.16 -13.26
N GLU A 152 -12.97 10.26 -13.96
CA GLU A 152 -12.14 11.47 -13.88
C GLU A 152 -12.04 12.02 -12.45
N GLU A 153 -13.12 11.96 -11.67
CA GLU A 153 -13.12 12.41 -10.27
C GLU A 153 -12.21 11.53 -9.40
N MET A 154 -12.26 10.20 -9.57
CA MET A 154 -11.41 9.27 -8.84
C MET A 154 -9.95 9.43 -9.24
N TRP A 155 -9.70 9.67 -10.54
CA TRP A 155 -8.37 9.96 -11.05
C TRP A 155 -7.80 11.25 -10.48
N LYS A 156 -8.61 12.32 -10.40
CA LYS A 156 -8.21 13.59 -9.81
C LYS A 156 -7.78 13.41 -8.34
N LYS A 157 -8.58 12.68 -7.54
CA LYS A 157 -8.23 12.35 -6.14
C LYS A 157 -6.95 11.53 -6.02
N TYR A 158 -6.71 10.59 -6.95
CA TYR A 158 -5.46 9.83 -6.98
C TYR A 158 -4.25 10.69 -7.32
N VAL A 159 -4.38 11.62 -8.29
CA VAL A 159 -3.32 12.57 -8.64
C VAL A 159 -3.03 13.52 -7.48
N GLU A 160 -4.06 14.03 -6.81
CA GLU A 160 -3.92 14.88 -5.61
C GLU A 160 -3.13 14.13 -4.52
N LEU A 161 -3.53 12.91 -4.16
CA LEU A 161 -2.80 12.08 -3.19
C LEU A 161 -1.33 11.83 -3.62
N THR A 162 -1.10 11.57 -4.90
CA THR A 162 0.25 11.30 -5.42
C THR A 162 1.14 12.55 -5.34
N GLN A 163 0.57 13.73 -5.56
CA GLN A 163 1.26 15.00 -5.43
C GLN A 163 1.54 15.34 -3.95
N GLU A 164 0.61 15.06 -3.04
CA GLU A 164 0.81 15.22 -1.58
C GLU A 164 1.96 14.35 -1.07
N LEU A 165 2.18 13.18 -1.68
CA LEU A 165 3.29 12.27 -1.38
C LEU A 165 4.61 12.63 -2.08
N GLU A 166 4.65 13.77 -2.77
CA GLU A 166 5.80 14.25 -3.54
C GLU A 166 6.26 13.28 -4.65
N ILE A 167 5.36 12.42 -5.13
CA ILE A 167 5.66 11.47 -6.20
C ILE A 167 5.44 12.17 -7.56
N PRO A 168 6.47 12.22 -8.44
CA PRO A 168 6.32 12.83 -9.76
C PRO A 168 5.23 12.11 -10.58
N THR A 169 4.26 12.86 -11.11
CA THR A 169 3.13 12.29 -11.89
C THR A 169 3.57 11.51 -13.13
N LYS A 170 4.75 11.84 -13.70
CA LYS A 170 5.38 11.07 -14.80
C LYS A 170 5.72 9.62 -14.42
N ASN A 171 5.81 9.30 -13.13
CA ASN A 171 6.08 7.96 -12.63
C ASN A 171 4.80 7.13 -12.43
N ILE A 172 3.62 7.70 -12.69
CA ILE A 172 2.36 6.95 -12.61
C ILE A 172 2.32 5.93 -13.75
N GLU A 173 2.30 4.66 -13.38
CA GLU A 173 2.19 3.55 -14.32
C GLU A 173 0.76 3.00 -14.39
N ASN A 174 0.24 2.78 -15.61
CA ASN A 174 -0.99 2.02 -15.78
C ASN A 174 -0.68 0.52 -15.80
N VAL A 175 -0.86 -0.12 -14.64
CA VAL A 175 -0.55 -1.54 -14.44
C VAL A 175 -1.54 -2.45 -15.20
N TYR A 176 -2.77 -2.00 -15.46
CA TYR A 176 -3.78 -2.76 -16.22
C TYR A 176 -3.43 -2.90 -17.71
N LYS A 177 -2.88 -1.86 -18.34
CA LYS A 177 -2.52 -1.90 -19.77
C LYS A 177 -1.34 -2.83 -20.06
N THR A 178 -0.57 -3.20 -19.04
CA THR A 178 0.69 -3.94 -19.18
C THR A 178 0.61 -5.38 -18.66
N GLY A 179 -0.56 -5.85 -18.22
CA GLY A 179 -0.78 -7.22 -17.76
C GLY A 179 -2.24 -7.64 -17.83
N MET A 180 -2.50 -8.66 -18.66
CA MET A 180 -3.74 -9.41 -18.91
C MET A 180 -4.89 -9.28 -17.89
N LEU A 181 -6.12 -9.13 -18.44
CA LEU A 181 -7.45 -9.13 -17.81
C LEU A 181 -7.55 -9.88 -16.46
N PHE A 182 -8.30 -9.35 -15.49
CA PHE A 182 -9.66 -9.82 -15.18
C PHE A 182 -10.25 -9.13 -13.92
N THR A 183 -11.58 -9.10 -13.93
CA THR A 183 -12.57 -8.56 -13.00
C THR A 183 -12.53 -9.19 -11.60
N GLY A 184 -12.52 -8.35 -10.56
CA GLY A 184 -12.78 -8.75 -9.17
C GLY A 184 -14.04 -8.04 -8.64
N LYS A 185 -14.99 -8.82 -8.10
CA LYS A 185 -16.25 -8.36 -7.51
C LYS A 185 -16.00 -8.02 -6.04
N LEU A 186 -16.27 -6.78 -5.62
CA LEU A 186 -16.42 -6.47 -4.20
C LEU A 186 -17.77 -7.08 -3.76
N THR A 187 -17.72 -8.15 -2.96
CA THR A 187 -18.89 -8.66 -2.22
C THR A 187 -18.75 -8.35 -0.75
#